data_AF-A0A258YDJ7-F1
#
_entry.id   AF-A0A258YDJ7-F1
#
_cell.length_a   1.000
_cell.length_b   1.000
_cell.length_c   1.000
_cell.angle_alpha   90.00
_cell.angle_beta   90.00
_cell.angle_gamma   90.00
#
_symmetry.space_group_name_H-M   'P 1'
#
loop_
_entity.id
_entity.type
_entity.pdbx_description
1 polymer ?
#
loop_
_entity_poly.entity_id
_entity_poly.type
_entity_poly.pdbx_seq_one_letter_code
_entity_poly.pdbx_strand_id
1 'polypeptide(L)'
;MKLNKNVFISLILLVVVAAVYRIIPNRPYGFAPQIAMALFGGAFFVKNKQWAFALPVLSMFLSDLLYQALYSVGYSDIQGFYSGQW
;
A
#
# COMPACT_ATOMS: atom_id res chain seq x y z
N MET A 1 -7.88 -5.06 -20.19
CA MET A 1 -6.78 -6.03 -20.36
C MET A 1 -7.19 -7.31 -19.67
N LYS A 2 -7.06 -8.49 -20.30
CA LYS A 2 -7.29 -9.75 -19.56
C LYS A 2 -6.13 -9.88 -18.56
N LEU A 3 -6.45 -9.90 -17.27
CA LEU A 3 -5.46 -10.16 -16.22
C LEU A 3 -4.97 -11.60 -16.38
N ASN A 4 -3.70 -11.78 -16.75
CA ASN A 4 -3.06 -13.09 -16.73
C ASN A 4 -2.46 -13.34 -15.33
N LYS A 5 -2.14 -14.61 -15.05
CA LYS A 5 -1.62 -15.04 -13.74
C LYS A 5 -0.38 -14.24 -13.33
N ASN A 6 0.52 -13.97 -14.28
CA ASN A 6 1.78 -13.29 -14.00
C ASN A 6 1.55 -11.81 -13.62
N VAL A 7 0.72 -11.09 -14.36
CA VAL A 7 0.36 -9.70 -14.05
C VAL A 7 -0.32 -9.63 -12.68
N PHE A 8 -1.22 -10.56 -12.38
CA PHE A 8 -1.85 -10.62 -11.06
C PHE A 8 -0.83 -10.80 -9.93
N ILE A 9 0.13 -11.72 -10.09
CA ILE A 9 1.22 -11.91 -9.12
C ILE A 9 2.07 -10.64 -8.99
N SER A 10 2.43 -10.00 -10.10
CA SER A 10 3.21 -8.75 -10.07
C SER A 10 2.51 -7.63 -9.31
N LEU A 11 1.19 -7.50 -9.45
CA LEU A 11 0.40 -6.50 -8.70
C LEU A 11 0.38 -6.79 -7.20
N ILE A 12 0.26 -8.06 -6.81
CA ILE A 12 0.34 -8.46 -5.39
C ILE A 12 1.72 -8.11 -4.84
N LEU A 13 2.79 -8.48 -5.54
CA LEU A 13 4.16 -8.18 -5.14
C LEU A 13 4.38 -6.67 -5.01
N LEU A 14 3.88 -5.87 -5.96
CA LEU A 14 3.94 -4.41 -5.93
C LEU A 14 3.30 -3.85 -4.65
N VAL A 15 2.08 -4.32 -4.31
CA VAL A 15 1.35 -3.90 -3.11
C VAL A 15 2.12 -4.25 -1.84
N VAL A 16 2.66 -5.48 -1.75
CA VAL A 16 3.41 -5.96 -0.58
C VAL A 16 4.71 -5.18 -0.42
N VAL A 17 5.50 -5.01 -1.48
CA VAL A 17 6.77 -4.27 -1.44
C VAL A 17 6.53 -2.80 -1.05
N ALA A 18 5.51 -2.17 -1.61
CA ALA A 18 5.15 -0.80 -1.27
C ALA A 18 4.65 -0.64 0.18
N ALA A 19 3.94 -1.64 0.71
CA ALA A 19 3.49 -1.65 2.10
C ALA A 19 4.68 -1.79 3.06
N VAL A 20 5.60 -2.74 2.78
CA VAL A 20 6.82 -2.95 3.56
C VAL A 20 7.74 -1.72 3.51
N TYR A 21 7.84 -1.06 2.36
CA TYR A 21 8.66 0.16 2.24
C TYR A 21 8.26 1.23 3.26
N ARG A 22 6.95 1.41 3.53
CA ARG A 22 6.49 2.43 4.49
C ARG A 22 7.03 2.19 5.90
N ILE A 23 7.20 0.94 6.33
CA ILE A 23 7.66 0.63 7.70
C ILE A 23 9.19 0.63 7.85
N ILE A 24 9.95 0.87 6.78
CA ILE A 24 11.42 0.91 6.85
C ILE A 24 11.87 2.07 7.76
N PRO A 25 12.71 1.81 8.78
CA PRO A 25 13.27 2.86 9.63
C PRO A 25 14.05 3.89 8.81
N ASN A 26 13.99 5.16 9.20
CA ASN A 26 14.68 6.26 8.53
C ASN A 26 14.33 6.46 7.04
N ARG A 27 13.18 5.94 6.58
CA ARG A 27 12.70 6.29 5.24
C ARG A 27 12.44 7.81 5.12
N PRO A 28 12.55 8.40 3.92
CA PRO A 28 12.14 9.79 3.72
C PRO A 28 10.65 9.98 4.04
N TYR A 29 10.35 10.94 4.90
CA TYR A 29 8.98 11.36 5.17
C TYR A 29 8.33 11.90 3.89
N GLY A 30 7.04 11.62 3.70
CA GLY A 30 6.31 11.99 2.48
C GLY A 30 6.60 11.12 1.24
N PHE A 31 7.65 10.29 1.25
CA PHE A 31 7.89 9.35 0.14
C PHE A 31 7.04 8.09 0.31
N ALA A 32 6.01 7.95 -0.52
CA ALA A 32 5.07 6.84 -0.53
C ALA A 32 4.95 6.24 -1.94
N PRO A 33 5.41 4.99 -2.17
CA PRO A 33 5.28 4.30 -3.46
C PRO A 33 3.84 4.21 -3.99
N GLN A 34 2.85 4.39 -3.11
CA GLN A 34 1.41 4.41 -3.40
C GLN A 34 1.01 5.50 -4.40
N ILE A 35 1.74 6.62 -4.49
CA ILE A 35 1.48 7.66 -5.50
C ILE A 35 1.71 7.10 -6.91
N ALA A 36 2.85 6.43 -7.11
CA ALA A 36 3.15 5.78 -8.39
C ALA A 36 2.14 4.67 -8.70
N MET A 37 1.74 3.88 -7.68
CA MET A 37 0.69 2.86 -7.86
C MET A 37 -0.65 3.45 -8.28
N ALA A 38 -1.05 4.60 -7.74
CA ALA A 38 -2.28 5.29 -8.16
C ALA A 38 -2.17 5.79 -9.61
N LEU A 39 -1.04 6.39 -9.99
CA LEU A 39 -0.81 6.90 -11.34
C LEU A 39 -0.80 5.77 -12.38
N PHE A 40 0.05 4.76 -12.17
CA PHE A 40 0.16 3.62 -13.09
C PHE A 40 -1.06 2.71 -13.02
N GLY A 41 -1.66 2.53 -11.85
CA GLY A 41 -2.93 1.83 -11.70
C GLY A 41 -4.05 2.49 -12.50
N GLY A 42 -4.15 3.82 -12.45
CA GLY A 42 -5.09 4.59 -13.30
C GLY A 42 -4.83 4.39 -14.79
N ALA A 43 -3.56 4.41 -15.22
CA ALA A 43 -3.17 4.22 -16.61
C ALA A 43 -3.40 2.78 -17.12
N PHE A 44 -3.18 1.76 -16.28
CA PHE A 44 -3.33 0.34 -16.67
C PHE A 44 -4.79 -0.15 -16.58
N PHE A 45 -5.55 0.31 -15.58
CA PHE A 45 -6.90 -0.18 -15.28
C PHE A 45 -8.02 0.75 -15.76
N VAL A 46 -7.81 1.46 -16.89
CA VAL A 46 -8.82 2.37 -17.47
C VAL A 46 -10.18 1.70 -17.69
N LYS A 47 -10.19 0.42 -18.11
CA LYS A 47 -11.42 -0.37 -18.31
C LYS A 47 -12.00 -0.94 -17.01
N ASN A 48 -11.22 -1.02 -15.94
CA ASN A 48 -11.60 -1.64 -14.66
C ASN A 48 -11.21 -0.72 -13.50
N LYS A 49 -11.84 0.46 -13.44
CA LYS A 49 -11.47 1.55 -12.53
C LYS A 49 -11.39 1.14 -11.06
N GLN A 50 -12.20 0.15 -10.64
CA GLN A 50 -12.14 -0.41 -9.28
C GLN A 50 -10.72 -0.84 -8.89
N TRP A 51 -9.98 -1.50 -9.79
CA TRP A 51 -8.61 -1.94 -9.51
C TRP A 51 -7.61 -0.79 -9.46
N ALA A 52 -7.85 0.30 -10.20
CA ALA A 52 -7.01 1.50 -10.13
C ALA A 52 -7.04 2.13 -8.73
N PHE A 53 -8.20 2.11 -8.07
CA PHE A 53 -8.36 2.60 -6.70
C PHE A 53 -7.98 1.55 -5.65
N ALA A 54 -8.34 0.29 -5.86
CA ALA A 54 -8.11 -0.77 -4.88
C ALA A 54 -6.62 -0.99 -4.59
N LEU A 55 -5.74 -0.93 -5.60
CA LEU A 55 -4.30 -1.19 -5.40
C LEU A 55 -3.63 -0.24 -4.40
N PRO A 56 -3.66 1.10 -4.57
CA PRO A 56 -3.05 2.01 -3.60
C PRO A 56 -3.75 1.96 -2.23
N VAL A 57 -5.09 1.82 -2.19
CA VAL A 57 -5.86 1.76 -0.94
C VAL A 57 -5.52 0.52 -0.13
N LEU A 58 -5.49 -0.66 -0.76
CA LEU A 58 -5.10 -1.91 -0.12
C LEU A 58 -3.65 -1.85 0.39
N SER A 59 -2.74 -1.25 -0.38
CA SER A 59 -1.36 -1.07 0.09
C SER A 59 -1.29 -0.15 1.30
N MET A 60 -2.04 0.96 1.32
CA MET A 60 -2.10 1.85 2.49
C MET A 60 -2.62 1.11 3.71
N PHE A 61 -3.76 0.43 3.58
CA PHE A 61 -4.35 -0.34 4.66
C PHE A 61 -3.41 -1.42 5.21
N LEU A 62 -2.74 -2.17 4.33
CA LEU A 62 -1.75 -3.17 4.74
C LEU A 62 -0.57 -2.55 5.48
N SER A 63 -0.04 -1.41 5.01
CA SER A 63 1.03 -0.73 5.74
C SER A 63 0.57 -0.16 7.09
N ASP A 64 -0.68 0.29 7.21
CA ASP A 64 -1.22 0.78 8.48
C ASP A 64 -1.42 -0.39 9.47
N LEU A 65 -1.86 -1.58 9.00
CA LEU A 65 -1.82 -2.81 9.79
C LEU A 65 -0.41 -3.14 10.29
N LEU A 66 0.61 -3.02 9.42
CA LEU A 66 2.00 -3.26 9.81
C LEU A 66 2.49 -2.23 10.84
N TYR A 67 2.17 -0.95 10.65
CA TYR A 67 2.47 0.09 11.64
C TYR A 67 1.81 -0.22 12.99
N GLN A 68 0.54 -0.62 12.98
CA GLN A 68 -0.17 -0.97 14.20
C GLN A 68 0.49 -2.16 14.93
N ALA A 69 0.90 -3.17 14.17
CA ALA A 69 1.60 -4.33 14.73
C ALA A 69 2.95 -3.91 15.34
N LEU A 70 3.75 -3.10 14.64
CA LEU A 70 5.04 -2.62 15.16
C LEU A 70 4.87 -1.68 16.36
N TYR A 71 3.81 -0.87 16.37
CA TYR A 71 3.47 0.00 17.48
C TYR A 71 3.10 -0.80 18.73
N SER A 72 2.29 -1.85 18.59
CA SER A 72 1.85 -2.66 19.74
C SER A 72 2.99 -3.43 20.42
N VAL A 73 4.06 -3.74 19.68
CA VAL A 73 5.27 -4.37 20.22
C VAL A 73 6.39 -3.37 20.55
N GLY A 74 6.16 -2.06 20.43
CA GLY A 74 7.11 -1.00 20.80
C GLY A 74 8.28 -0.79 19.83
N TYR A 75 8.20 -1.32 18.61
CA TYR A 75 9.23 -1.17 17.56
C TYR A 75 9.02 0.06 16.66
N SER A 76 7.87 0.72 16.74
CA SER A 76 7.58 1.95 16.01
C SER A 76 6.79 2.92 16.88
N ASP A 77 7.13 4.20 16.81
CA ASP A 77 6.35 5.27 17.45
C ASP A 77 5.12 5.68 16.63
N ILE A 78 4.98 5.13 15.41
CA ILE A 78 3.91 5.47 14.48
C ILE A 78 2.74 4.50 14.70
N GLN A 79 1.61 5.02 15.17
CA GLN A 79 0.36 4.28 15.22
C GLN A 79 -0.17 4.03 13.81
N GLY A 80 -0.61 2.79 13.56
CA GLY A 80 -1.29 2.44 12.31
C GLY A 80 -2.73 2.92 12.28
N PHE A 81 -3.41 2.83 13.41
CA PHE A 81 -4.77 3.33 13.59
C PHE A 81 -4.83 4.28 14.76
N TYR A 82 -5.55 5.38 14.57
CA TYR A 82 -5.67 6.48 15.53
C TYR A 82 -7.01 6.41 16.26
N SER A 83 -7.03 6.87 17.50
CA SER A 83 -8.28 6.99 18.27
C SER A 83 -9.27 7.93 17.56
N GLY A 84 -10.52 7.50 17.42
CA GLY A 84 -11.59 8.29 16.77
C GLY A 84 -11.72 8.12 15.27
N GLN A 85 -11.13 7.07 14.67
CA GLN A 85 -11.26 6.74 13.23
C GLN A 85 -12.62 6.10 12.82
N TRP A 86 -13.71 6.39 13.53
CA TRP A 86 -15.06 5.86 13.25
C TRP A 86 -16.07 6.96 12.98
#